data_AF-A0A7V8G0C3-F1
#
_entry.id   AF-A0A7V8G0C3-F1
#
_cell.length_a   1.000
_cell.length_b   1.000
_cell.length_c   1.000
_cell.angle_alpha   90.00
_cell.angle_beta   90.00
_cell.angle_gamma   90.00
#
_symmetry.space_group_name_H-M   'P 1'
#
loop_
_entity.id
_entity.type
_entity.pdbx_description
1 polymer ?
#
loop_
_entity_poly.entity_id
_entity_poly.type
_entity_poly.pdbx_seq_one_letter_code
_entity_poly.pdbx_strand_id
1 'polypeptide(L)'
;MNQPLHLNPDHYLGTPRIWTPERNQQAWEACYRDLETFLQRHAGAATLYIVCGIQGGGKSSWIRDNLHTLAAPAVVLDAALPGARHRARAVTLAGIYGCRAEAVWINTPLETALSWNRLRPADEQVPEEAIHAVSENFEPPTLEEGFADVHEVRRS
;
A
#
# COMPACT_ATOMS: atom_id res chain seq x y z
N MET A 1 -2.83 23.88 -0.66
CA MET A 1 -1.79 22.85 -0.48
C MET A 1 -2.19 21.67 -1.34
N ASN A 2 -1.29 21.16 -2.20
CA ASN A 2 -1.61 20.03 -3.05
C ASN A 2 -1.66 18.77 -2.17
N GLN A 3 -2.82 18.12 -2.04
CA GLN A 3 -2.92 16.90 -1.24
C GLN A 3 -2.08 15.78 -1.86
N PRO A 4 -1.47 14.91 -1.04
CA PRO A 4 -0.78 13.74 -1.55
C PRO A 4 -1.71 12.86 -2.41
N LEU A 5 -1.16 12.29 -3.48
CA LEU A 5 -1.90 11.35 -4.33
C LEU A 5 -2.06 10.02 -3.60
N HIS A 6 -3.28 9.50 -3.49
CA HIS A 6 -3.55 8.17 -2.91
C HIS A 6 -3.87 7.18 -4.03
N LEU A 7 -3.01 6.17 -4.16
CA LEU A 7 -3.14 5.08 -5.13
C LEU A 7 -3.45 3.77 -4.40
N ASN A 8 -4.57 3.14 -4.76
CA ASN A 8 -4.94 1.81 -4.31
C ASN A 8 -5.32 0.99 -5.55
N PRO A 9 -4.67 -0.15 -5.83
CA PRO A 9 -4.98 -0.99 -7.00
C PRO A 9 -6.47 -1.39 -7.09
N ASP A 10 -7.15 -1.59 -5.97
CA ASP A 10 -8.57 -1.98 -5.96
C ASP A 10 -9.48 -0.86 -6.51
N HIS A 11 -9.04 0.40 -6.51
CA HIS A 11 -9.76 1.51 -7.15
C HIS A 11 -9.83 1.37 -8.68
N TYR A 12 -8.94 0.58 -9.28
CA TYR A 12 -8.88 0.36 -10.73
C TYR A 12 -9.74 -0.83 -11.20
N LEU A 13 -10.36 -1.59 -10.29
CA LEU A 13 -11.23 -2.72 -10.63
C LEU A 13 -12.64 -2.30 -11.13
N GLY A 14 -12.95 -1.01 -11.11
CA GLY A 14 -14.22 -0.45 -11.55
C GLY A 14 -15.36 -0.60 -10.53
N THR A 15 -16.59 -0.28 -10.96
CA THR A 15 -17.81 -0.41 -10.16
C THR A 15 -18.89 -1.14 -10.99
N PRO A 16 -19.40 -2.31 -10.54
CA PRO A 16 -19.00 -3.05 -9.34
C PRO A 16 -17.57 -3.60 -9.46
N ARG A 17 -16.92 -3.84 -8.31
CA ARG A 17 -15.59 -4.46 -8.27
C ARG A 17 -15.71 -5.93 -8.63
N ILE A 18 -15.37 -6.28 -9.87
CA ILE A 18 -15.35 -7.68 -10.32
C ILE A 18 -13.90 -8.14 -10.30
N TRP A 19 -13.59 -9.05 -9.40
CA TRP A 19 -12.25 -9.63 -9.29
C TRP A 19 -12.11 -10.82 -10.26
N THR A 20 -11.14 -10.72 -11.16
CA THR A 20 -10.54 -11.86 -11.89
C THR A 20 -9.02 -11.68 -11.89
N PRO A 21 -8.22 -12.74 -12.06
CA PRO A 21 -6.77 -12.60 -12.14
C PRO A 21 -6.31 -11.56 -13.18
N GLU A 22 -6.95 -11.55 -14.36
CA GLU A 22 -6.63 -10.65 -15.47
C GLU A 22 -6.99 -9.20 -15.14
N ARG A 23 -8.17 -8.98 -14.55
CA ARG A 23 -8.60 -7.64 -14.12
C ARG A 23 -7.73 -7.11 -13.00
N ASN A 24 -7.37 -7.96 -12.05
CA ASN A 24 -6.46 -7.61 -10.98
C ASN A 24 -5.08 -7.23 -11.54
N GLN A 25 -4.54 -7.99 -12.49
CA GLN A 25 -3.29 -7.64 -13.17
C GLN A 25 -3.39 -6.28 -13.88
N GLN A 26 -4.47 -6.05 -14.64
CA GLN A 26 -4.70 -4.77 -15.34
C GLN A 26 -4.82 -3.59 -14.37
N ALA A 27 -5.50 -3.79 -13.24
CA ALA A 27 -5.65 -2.81 -12.18
C ALA A 27 -4.28 -2.43 -11.57
N TRP A 28 -3.44 -3.42 -11.29
CA TRP A 28 -2.07 -3.19 -10.84
C TRP A 28 -1.23 -2.43 -11.87
N GLU A 29 -1.30 -2.80 -13.15
CA GLU A 29 -0.56 -2.09 -14.21
C GLU A 29 -1.02 -0.65 -14.38
N ALA A 30 -2.34 -0.38 -14.28
CA ALA A 30 -2.86 0.98 -14.31
C ALA A 30 -2.40 1.79 -13.09
N CYS A 31 -2.46 1.22 -11.89
CA CYS A 31 -1.96 1.83 -10.67
C CYS A 31 -0.46 2.18 -10.76
N TYR A 32 0.36 1.27 -11.31
CA TYR A 32 1.79 1.52 -11.48
C TYR A 32 2.10 2.57 -12.54
N ARG A 33 1.29 2.67 -13.60
CA ARG A 33 1.41 3.73 -14.62
C ARG A 33 1.17 5.11 -14.03
N ASP A 34 0.16 5.24 -13.17
CA ASP A 34 -0.16 6.49 -12.50
C ASP A 34 0.91 6.85 -11.46
N LEU A 35 1.43 5.85 -10.74
CA LEU A 35 2.58 6.02 -9.85
C LEU A 35 3.81 6.53 -10.61
N GLU A 36 4.18 5.87 -11.71
CA GLU A 36 5.31 6.25 -12.55
C GLU A 36 5.15 7.67 -13.11
N THR A 37 3.96 8.01 -13.62
CA THR A 37 3.64 9.35 -14.12
C THR A 37 3.82 10.42 -13.03
N PHE A 38 3.37 10.14 -11.80
CA PHE A 38 3.55 11.04 -10.67
C PHE A 38 5.03 11.23 -10.31
N LEU A 39 5.77 10.13 -10.18
CA LEU A 39 7.19 10.15 -9.82
C LEU A 39 8.02 10.87 -10.90
N GLN A 40 7.75 10.62 -12.18
CA GLN A 40 8.40 11.30 -13.29
C GLN A 40 8.15 12.81 -13.25
N ARG A 41 6.89 13.23 -13.02
CA ARG A 41 6.52 14.65 -12.95
C ARG A 41 7.19 15.37 -11.78
N HIS A 42 7.55 14.66 -10.72
CA HIS A 42 8.10 15.20 -9.48
C HIS A 42 9.47 14.62 -9.15
N ALA A 43 10.24 14.28 -10.20
CA ALA A 43 11.54 13.64 -10.08
C ALA A 43 12.47 14.44 -9.14
N GLY A 44 13.16 13.72 -8.25
CA GLY A 44 14.06 14.29 -7.25
C GLY A 44 13.39 15.03 -6.07
N ALA A 45 12.08 15.25 -6.13
CA ALA A 45 11.36 16.06 -5.13
C ALA A 45 10.28 15.29 -4.36
N ALA A 46 9.71 14.24 -4.95
CA ALA A 46 8.61 13.50 -4.34
C ALA A 46 9.06 12.45 -3.32
N THR A 47 8.16 12.18 -2.37
CA THR A 47 8.23 11.00 -1.49
C THR A 47 7.11 10.02 -1.85
N LEU A 48 7.50 8.79 -2.15
CA LEU A 48 6.61 7.64 -2.25
C LEU A 48 6.49 6.99 -0.87
N TYR A 49 5.28 6.95 -0.32
CA TYR A 49 4.95 6.20 0.87
C TYR A 49 4.32 4.87 0.46
N ILE A 50 4.97 3.76 0.80
CA ILE A 50 4.42 2.41 0.62
C ILE A 50 3.79 1.99 1.93
N VAL A 51 2.46 2.01 2.01
CA VAL A 51 1.71 1.60 3.20
C VAL A 51 1.37 0.12 3.07
N CYS A 52 2.05 -0.71 3.84
CA CYS A 52 1.95 -2.18 3.78
C CYS A 52 1.52 -2.80 5.11
N GLY A 53 1.06 -4.04 5.05
CA GLY A 53 0.51 -4.77 6.19
C GLY A 53 -0.64 -5.70 5.78
N ILE A 54 -1.02 -6.62 6.67
CA ILE A 54 -2.10 -7.58 6.42
C ILE A 54 -3.44 -6.89 6.12
N GLN A 55 -4.32 -7.55 5.35
CA GLN A 55 -5.70 -7.09 5.16
C GLN A 55 -6.41 -7.09 6.52
N GLY A 56 -7.39 -6.20 6.69
CA GLY A 56 -8.00 -5.99 8.01
C GLY A 56 -7.16 -5.13 8.96
N GLY A 57 -5.84 -5.04 8.82
CA GLY A 57 -4.93 -4.37 9.76
C GLY A 57 -5.00 -2.83 9.84
N GLY A 58 -5.95 -2.17 9.17
CA GLY A 58 -6.15 -0.72 9.35
C GLY A 58 -5.27 0.22 8.50
N LYS A 59 -4.65 -0.27 7.42
CA LYS A 59 -3.92 0.56 6.43
C LYS A 59 -4.73 1.77 5.95
N SER A 60 -5.92 1.53 5.40
CA SER A 60 -6.77 2.60 4.88
C SER A 60 -7.24 3.58 5.95
N SER A 61 -7.40 3.14 7.21
CA SER A 61 -7.66 4.03 8.34
C SER A 61 -6.45 4.90 8.65
N TRP A 62 -5.24 4.32 8.75
CA TRP A 62 -4.02 5.10 8.92
C TRP A 62 -3.83 6.13 7.82
N ILE A 63 -4.07 5.76 6.55
CA ILE A 63 -3.97 6.68 5.42
C ILE A 63 -4.97 7.81 5.58
N ARG A 64 -6.26 7.52 5.84
CA ARG A 64 -7.28 8.56 6.03
C ARG A 64 -6.87 9.57 7.11
N ASP A 65 -6.31 9.07 8.21
CA ASP A 65 -5.95 9.89 9.37
C ASP A 65 -4.64 10.68 9.17
N ASN A 66 -3.72 10.22 8.31
CA ASN A 66 -2.37 10.79 8.19
C ASN A 66 -2.07 11.39 6.81
N LEU A 67 -2.91 11.18 5.78
CA LEU A 67 -2.63 11.65 4.42
C LEU A 67 -2.39 13.16 4.38
N HIS A 68 -3.12 13.94 5.18
CA HIS A 68 -3.00 15.39 5.22
C HIS A 68 -1.71 15.89 5.90
N THR A 69 -0.99 15.04 6.63
CA THR A 69 0.25 15.40 7.33
C THR A 69 1.51 15.12 6.51
N LEU A 70 1.39 14.40 5.41
CA LEU A 70 2.54 14.06 4.57
C LEU A 70 2.99 15.29 3.76
N ALA A 71 4.31 15.53 3.72
CA ALA A 71 4.89 16.65 3.01
C ALA A 71 4.74 16.47 1.49
N ALA A 72 4.12 17.43 0.81
CA ALA A 72 3.99 17.42 -0.64
C ALA A 72 5.30 17.87 -1.33
N PRO A 73 5.65 17.33 -2.52
CA PRO A 73 4.87 16.35 -3.29
C PRO A 73 5.00 14.93 -2.74
N ALA A 74 3.86 14.26 -2.53
CA ALA A 74 3.83 12.90 -2.01
C ALA A 74 2.79 12.04 -2.73
N VAL A 75 3.11 10.74 -2.83
CA VAL A 75 2.19 9.71 -3.31
C VAL A 75 2.19 8.54 -2.32
N VAL A 76 1.01 8.02 -2.03
CA VAL A 76 0.79 6.87 -1.16
C VAL A 76 0.36 5.69 -2.02
N LEU A 77 1.08 4.58 -1.93
CA LEU A 77 0.68 3.28 -2.47
C LEU A 77 0.08 2.43 -1.35
N ASP A 78 -1.25 2.24 -1.38
CA ASP A 78 -2.04 1.47 -0.41
C ASP A 78 -2.29 0.06 -0.92
N ALA A 79 -1.53 -0.91 -0.42
CA ALA A 79 -1.71 -2.32 -0.76
C ALA A 79 -1.08 -3.21 0.30
N ALA A 80 -1.43 -4.50 0.33
CA ALA A 80 -0.90 -5.40 1.35
C ALA A 80 0.63 -5.62 1.23
N LEU A 81 1.11 -5.81 -0.01
CA LEU A 81 2.52 -5.94 -0.39
C LEU A 81 3.34 -6.80 0.60
N PRO A 82 2.98 -8.09 0.76
CA PRO A 82 3.45 -8.88 1.89
C PRO A 82 4.94 -9.13 1.90
N GLY A 83 5.60 -9.20 0.74
CA GLY A 83 7.02 -9.54 0.64
C GLY A 83 7.84 -8.47 -0.07
N ALA A 84 9.15 -8.49 0.12
CA ALA A 84 10.09 -7.57 -0.51
C ALA A 84 9.95 -7.57 -2.03
N ARG A 85 9.76 -8.76 -2.64
CA ARG A 85 9.51 -8.90 -4.09
C ARG A 85 8.28 -8.13 -4.58
N HIS A 86 7.27 -7.94 -3.73
CA HIS A 86 6.05 -7.20 -4.09
C HIS A 86 6.28 -5.68 -4.02
N ARG A 87 7.15 -5.22 -3.12
CA ARG A 87 7.52 -3.81 -2.94
C ARG A 87 8.59 -3.35 -3.92
N ALA A 88 9.42 -4.27 -4.42
CA ALA A 88 10.58 -4.00 -5.26
C ALA A 88 10.29 -3.10 -6.47
N ARG A 89 9.18 -3.32 -7.21
CA ARG A 89 8.83 -2.48 -8.37
C ARG A 89 8.62 -1.02 -7.97
N ALA A 90 7.88 -0.76 -6.90
CA ALA A 90 7.59 0.58 -6.44
C ALA A 90 8.86 1.30 -5.93
N VAL A 91 9.70 0.60 -5.17
CA VAL A 91 10.99 1.14 -4.69
C VAL A 91 11.93 1.44 -5.87
N THR A 92 12.00 0.54 -6.85
CA THR A 92 12.82 0.71 -8.05
C THR A 92 12.39 1.93 -8.85
N LEU A 93 11.07 2.11 -9.06
CA LEU A 93 10.53 3.28 -9.76
C LEU A 93 10.88 4.59 -9.05
N ALA A 94 10.78 4.65 -7.72
CA ALA A 94 11.20 5.84 -6.97
C ALA A 94 12.69 6.13 -7.20
N GLY A 95 13.54 5.10 -7.14
CA GLY A 95 14.97 5.22 -7.42
C GLY A 95 15.29 5.73 -8.84
N ILE A 96 14.60 5.23 -9.87
CA ILE A 96 14.78 5.65 -11.27
C ILE A 96 14.59 7.17 -11.43
N TYR A 97 13.61 7.75 -10.73
CA TYR A 97 13.33 9.19 -10.78
C TYR A 97 14.00 9.98 -9.65
N GLY A 98 14.89 9.38 -8.86
CA GLY A 98 15.57 10.03 -7.74
C GLY A 98 14.66 10.47 -6.61
N CYS A 99 13.44 9.92 -6.52
CA CYS A 99 12.48 10.21 -5.47
C CYS A 99 12.78 9.38 -4.21
N ARG A 100 12.36 9.86 -3.04
CA ARG A 100 12.45 9.08 -1.79
C ARG A 100 11.36 8.00 -1.79
N ALA A 101 11.68 6.81 -1.27
CA ALA A 101 10.70 5.78 -0.93
C ALA A 101 10.74 5.53 0.58
N GLU A 102 9.60 5.57 1.25
CA GLU A 102 9.47 5.28 2.68
C GLU A 102 8.42 4.20 2.89
N ALA A 103 8.71 3.23 3.75
CA ALA A 103 7.74 2.21 4.13
C ALA A 103 6.96 2.65 5.36
N VAL A 104 5.64 2.44 5.34
CA VAL A 104 4.78 2.55 6.52
C VAL A 104 4.19 1.17 6.75
N TRP A 105 4.77 0.44 7.70
CA TRP A 105 4.30 -0.88 8.06
C TRP A 105 3.26 -0.80 9.15
N ILE A 106 2.03 -1.15 8.81
CA ILE A 106 0.96 -1.31 9.78
C ILE A 106 1.07 -2.70 10.41
N ASN A 107 1.82 -2.79 11.51
CA ASN A 107 2.06 -4.02 12.24
C ASN A 107 0.89 -4.29 13.19
N THR A 108 -0.12 -5.00 12.67
CA THR A 108 -1.30 -5.44 13.42
C THR A 108 -1.24 -6.95 13.63
N PRO A 109 -1.48 -7.46 14.85
CA PRO A 109 -1.62 -8.88 15.08
C PRO A 109 -2.71 -9.50 14.20
N LEU A 110 -2.48 -10.73 13.72
CA LEU A 110 -3.43 -11.46 12.89
C LEU A 110 -4.81 -11.57 13.54
N GLU A 111 -4.86 -11.88 14.84
CA GLU A 111 -6.10 -12.01 15.61
C GLU A 111 -6.93 -10.71 15.64
N THR A 112 -6.25 -9.57 15.77
CA THR A 112 -6.87 -8.24 15.74
C THR A 112 -7.42 -7.95 14.34
N ALA A 113 -6.64 -8.22 13.29
CA ALA A 113 -7.07 -8.01 11.91
C ALA A 113 -8.27 -8.88 11.51
N LEU A 114 -8.29 -10.16 11.93
CA LEU A 114 -9.44 -11.05 11.74
C LEU A 114 -10.68 -10.53 12.48
N SER A 115 -10.51 -10.10 13.73
CA SER A 115 -11.60 -9.56 14.53
C SER A 115 -12.19 -8.29 13.93
N TRP A 116 -11.35 -7.38 13.43
CA TRP A 116 -11.82 -6.18 12.72
C TRP A 116 -12.45 -6.50 11.37
N ASN A 117 -11.94 -7.51 10.65
CA ASN A 117 -12.52 -7.93 9.38
C ASN A 117 -13.96 -8.45 9.58
N ARG A 118 -14.23 -9.24 10.63
CA ARG A 118 -15.58 -9.74 10.96
C ARG A 118 -16.60 -8.64 11.27
N LEU A 119 -16.14 -7.45 11.66
CA LEU A 119 -17.02 -6.30 11.95
C LEU A 119 -17.37 -5.49 10.70
N ARG A 120 -16.78 -5.79 9.53
CA ARG A 120 -17.06 -5.08 8.28
C ARG A 120 -18.40 -5.51 7.67
N PRO A 121 -19.04 -4.65 6.86
CA PRO A 121 -20.13 -5.06 5.98
C PRO A 121 -19.76 -6.31 5.19
N ALA A 122 -20.70 -7.22 4.95
CA ALA A 122 -20.44 -8.53 4.37
C ALA A 122 -19.76 -8.46 2.99
N ASP A 123 -20.04 -7.41 2.22
CA ASP A 123 -19.43 -7.12 0.91
C ASP A 123 -18.02 -6.49 0.99
N GLU A 124 -17.58 -6.09 2.19
CA GLU A 124 -16.24 -5.56 2.49
C GLU A 124 -15.37 -6.54 3.29
N GLN A 125 -15.92 -7.68 3.70
CA GLN A 125 -15.18 -8.74 4.39
C GLN A 125 -14.23 -9.43 3.43
N VAL A 126 -12.95 -9.49 3.81
CA VAL A 126 -11.95 -10.28 3.08
C VAL A 126 -12.04 -11.73 3.58
N PRO A 127 -11.98 -12.75 2.69
CA PRO A 127 -11.93 -14.14 3.13
C PRO A 127 -10.80 -14.36 4.16
N GLU A 128 -11.11 -15.02 5.28
CA GLU A 128 -10.13 -15.21 6.36
C GLU A 128 -8.89 -15.97 5.85
N GLU A 129 -9.07 -16.93 4.94
CA GLU A 129 -7.98 -17.69 4.31
C GLU A 129 -6.99 -16.78 3.56
N ALA A 130 -7.48 -15.71 2.93
CA ALA A 130 -6.63 -14.74 2.25
C ALA A 130 -5.83 -13.90 3.27
N ILE A 131 -6.42 -13.56 4.41
CA ILE A 131 -5.73 -12.84 5.50
C ILE A 131 -4.64 -13.72 6.10
N HIS A 132 -4.95 -14.99 6.36
CA HIS A 132 -3.99 -16.00 6.81
C HIS A 132 -2.82 -16.14 5.84
N ALA A 133 -3.11 -16.35 4.55
CA ALA A 133 -2.08 -16.50 3.53
C ALA A 133 -1.16 -15.27 3.45
N VAL A 134 -1.70 -14.06 3.58
CA VAL A 134 -0.89 -12.83 3.56
C VAL A 134 -0.06 -12.71 4.84
N SER A 135 -0.61 -13.06 6.00
CA SER A 135 0.11 -13.04 7.27
C SER A 135 1.27 -14.02 7.31
N GLU A 136 1.09 -15.24 6.79
CA GLU A 136 2.12 -16.28 6.74
C GLU A 136 3.29 -15.90 5.81
N ASN A 137 3.00 -15.15 4.75
CA ASN A 137 3.97 -14.71 3.76
C ASN A 137 4.46 -13.27 4.00
N PHE A 138 4.12 -12.65 5.14
CA PHE A 138 4.49 -11.27 5.40
C PHE A 138 5.95 -11.15 5.86
N GLU A 139 6.74 -10.43 5.10
CA GLU A 139 8.11 -10.03 5.40
C GLU A 139 8.10 -8.55 5.81
N PRO A 140 8.49 -8.23 7.07
CA PRO A 140 8.66 -6.85 7.52
C PRO A 140 9.53 -6.04 6.55
N PRO A 141 9.14 -4.80 6.20
CA PRO A 141 9.97 -3.98 5.32
C PRO A 141 11.31 -3.63 5.99
N THR A 142 12.38 -3.59 5.20
CA THR A 142 13.72 -3.25 5.68
C THR A 142 14.40 -2.21 4.81
N LEU A 143 15.39 -1.51 5.35
CA LEU A 143 16.19 -0.54 4.56
C LEU A 143 16.95 -1.21 3.39
N GLU A 144 17.24 -2.52 3.47
CA GLU A 144 17.94 -3.26 2.41
C GLU A 144 17.14 -3.34 1.11
N GLU A 145 15.82 -3.14 1.16
CA GLU A 145 14.97 -3.07 -0.03
C GLU A 145 15.17 -1.78 -0.84
N GLY A 146 15.88 -0.79 -0.28
CA GLY A 146 16.09 0.53 -0.90
C GLY A 146 15.19 1.64 -0.33
N PHE A 147 14.52 1.40 0.80
CA PHE A 147 13.79 2.43 1.51
C PHE A 147 14.73 3.45 2.16
N ALA A 148 14.36 4.72 2.09
CA ALA A 148 15.03 5.79 2.80
C ALA A 148 14.68 5.79 4.30
N ASP A 149 13.50 5.29 4.65
CA ASP A 149 13.05 5.08 6.03
C ASP A 149 11.97 3.99 6.13
N VAL A 150 11.84 3.39 7.31
CA VAL A 150 10.82 2.37 7.62
C VAL A 150 10.11 2.72 8.93
N HIS A 151 8.83 3.07 8.83
CA HIS A 151 7.97 3.45 9.95
C HIS A 151 7.09 2.27 10.36
N GLU A 152 7.40 1.64 11.50
CA GLU A 152 6.52 0.63 12.09
C GLU A 152 5.42 1.29 12.92
N VAL A 153 4.16 1.06 12.55
CA VAL A 153 2.97 1.51 13.29
C VAL A 153 2.31 0.31 13.92
N ARG A 154 2.54 0.14 15.23
CA ARG A 154 1.90 -0.93 16.01
C ARG A 154 0.44 -0.60 16.27
N ARG A 155 -0.43 -1.58 16.03
CA ARG A 155 -1.86 -1.53 16.31
C ARG A 155 -2.20 -2.70 17.22
N SER A 156 -3.04 -2.47 18.23
CA SER A 156 -3.53 -3.47 19.19
C SER A 156 -5.05 -3.44 19.24
#